data_AF-A0A453SM38-F1
#
_entry.id   AF-A0A453SM38-F1
#
_cell.length_a   1.000
_cell.length_b   1.000
_cell.length_c   1.000
_cell.angle_alpha   90.00
_cell.angle_beta   90.00
_cell.angle_gamma   90.00
#
_symmetry.space_group_name_H-M   'P 1'
#
loop_
_entity.id
_entity.type
_entity.pdbx_description
1 polymer ?
#
loop_
_entity_poly.entity_id
_entity_poly.type
_entity_poly.pdbx_seq_one_letter_code
_entity_poly.pdbx_strand_id
1 'polypeptide(L)'
;MSVCDWEEMLDQIAKSTPETEPGSSQIYHYLSFGWLCGGLIEHASGRKFQEILEEAIVHPLHIEGELYVGIPPGVESRLATLTVDMEEIQKLQGIKPGPDVPPELLSGIAQMAAGVPAMFNTLNVRRAIIPAANGHLSARALARYYAALAAGGAIPPPHSSNAKPLLGSHVHTPAFPTAATSKKKKKGSAKKSSGSSSSMEKVEYAQLRTSDADSEVSVAASGSTGGRLFSNSDSGIMDAFMGVGEYSGMIHPNGKFGLGFRRYGRSGAPPTGFGHSGMGGSNGFCDPEHGFAIAVTVNKMALGSVTRRVVRFVCEELGVPVPDEFSVSGEKGPDMVLNLAPPAE
;
A
#
# COMPACT_ATOMS: atom_id res chain seq x y z
N MET A 1 -4.80 24.15 -14.92
CA MET A 1 -4.44 22.78 -14.48
C MET A 1 -5.37 22.46 -13.31
N SER A 2 -6.66 22.25 -13.63
CA SER A 2 -7.81 22.27 -12.71
C SER A 2 -7.68 21.30 -11.53
N VAL A 3 -7.10 20.12 -11.76
CA VAL A 3 -6.93 19.03 -10.77
C VAL A 3 -6.18 19.42 -9.48
N CYS A 4 -5.37 20.47 -9.49
CA CYS A 4 -4.63 20.91 -8.30
C CYS A 4 -5.41 21.92 -7.43
N ASP A 5 -6.52 22.45 -7.92
CA ASP A 5 -7.36 23.42 -7.20
C ASP A 5 -8.51 22.69 -6.51
N TRP A 6 -8.50 22.70 -5.17
CA TRP A 6 -9.47 21.98 -4.36
C TRP A 6 -10.91 22.47 -4.61
N GLU A 7 -11.11 23.78 -4.57
CA GLU A 7 -12.45 24.39 -4.67
C GLU A 7 -13.00 24.25 -6.10
N GLU A 8 -12.16 24.41 -7.12
CA GLU A 8 -12.56 24.20 -8.52
C GLU A 8 -12.98 22.74 -8.76
N MET A 9 -12.25 21.77 -8.20
CA MET A 9 -12.59 20.36 -8.35
C MET A 9 -13.86 19.99 -7.58
N LEU A 10 -14.09 20.53 -6.39
CA LEU A 10 -15.35 20.33 -5.66
C LEU A 10 -16.55 20.86 -6.46
N ASP A 11 -16.43 22.06 -7.03
CA ASP A 11 -17.47 22.67 -7.86
C ASP A 11 -17.75 21.85 -9.13
N GLN A 12 -16.71 21.33 -9.79
CA GLN A 12 -16.88 20.46 -10.95
C GLN A 12 -17.55 19.13 -10.59
N ILE A 13 -17.15 18.49 -9.49
CA ILE A 13 -17.76 17.25 -9.02
C ILE A 13 -19.25 17.47 -8.72
N ALA A 14 -19.60 18.55 -8.02
CA ALA A 14 -20.98 18.88 -7.70
C ALA A 14 -21.86 19.14 -8.93
N LYS A 15 -21.28 19.67 -10.02
CA LYS A 15 -21.97 19.93 -11.29
C LYS A 15 -22.01 18.74 -12.25
N SER A 16 -21.27 17.68 -11.95
CA SER A 16 -21.15 16.52 -12.84
C SER A 16 -22.38 15.62 -12.78
N THR A 17 -22.79 15.10 -13.94
CA THR A 17 -23.83 14.08 -14.02
C THR A 17 -23.19 12.69 -13.88
N PRO A 18 -23.71 11.79 -13.02
CA PRO A 18 -23.24 10.42 -12.96
C PRO A 18 -23.33 9.71 -14.32
N GLU A 19 -22.29 8.99 -14.72
CA GLU A 19 -22.26 8.21 -15.97
C GLU A 19 -23.24 7.04 -15.95
N THR A 20 -23.54 6.52 -14.76
CA THR A 20 -24.48 5.43 -14.52
C THR A 20 -25.46 5.81 -13.41
N GLU A 21 -26.61 5.14 -13.36
CA GLU A 21 -27.58 5.33 -12.27
C GLU A 21 -26.92 5.01 -10.92
N PRO A 22 -26.95 5.90 -9.91
CA PRO A 22 -26.36 5.64 -8.61
C PRO A 22 -26.87 4.33 -7.99
N GLY A 23 -25.94 3.46 -7.58
CA GLY A 23 -26.24 2.14 -7.01
C GLY A 23 -26.37 1.01 -8.05
N SER A 24 -26.43 1.32 -9.35
CA SER A 24 -26.53 0.29 -10.41
C SER A 24 -25.19 -0.36 -10.76
N SER A 25 -24.06 0.30 -10.49
CA SER A 25 -22.71 -0.16 -10.83
C SER A 25 -21.69 0.30 -9.80
N GLN A 26 -20.64 -0.49 -9.59
CA GLN A 26 -19.49 -0.13 -8.76
C GLN A 26 -18.25 0.08 -9.65
N ILE A 27 -17.91 1.35 -9.89
CA ILE A 27 -16.75 1.75 -10.70
C ILE A 27 -15.71 2.40 -9.80
N TYR A 28 -14.43 2.19 -10.10
CA TYR A 28 -13.34 2.75 -9.29
C TYR A 28 -13.12 4.25 -9.59
N HIS A 29 -13.48 5.11 -8.63
CA HIS A 29 -13.31 6.56 -8.69
C HIS A 29 -11.86 6.99 -8.36
N TYR A 30 -10.90 6.61 -9.20
CA TYR A 30 -9.46 6.73 -8.95
C TYR A 30 -8.93 8.13 -8.58
N LEU A 31 -9.64 9.20 -8.95
CA LEU A 31 -9.36 10.56 -8.47
C LEU A 31 -10.56 11.17 -7.74
N SER A 32 -11.75 11.04 -8.33
CA SER A 32 -12.97 11.71 -7.84
C SER A 32 -13.41 11.26 -6.44
N PHE A 33 -13.02 10.06 -6.00
CA PHE A 33 -13.29 9.59 -4.64
C PHE A 33 -12.78 10.57 -3.58
N GLY A 34 -11.59 11.15 -3.79
CA GLY A 34 -10.96 12.06 -2.84
C GLY A 34 -11.74 13.36 -2.66
N TRP A 35 -12.21 13.96 -3.76
CA TRP A 35 -13.03 15.18 -3.71
C TRP A 35 -14.46 14.90 -3.24
N LEU A 36 -15.05 13.76 -3.62
CA LEU A 36 -16.38 13.36 -3.13
C LEU A 36 -16.40 13.20 -1.61
N CYS A 37 -15.49 12.39 -1.06
CA CYS A 37 -15.43 12.17 0.38
C CYS A 37 -14.92 13.41 1.12
N GLY A 38 -13.87 14.07 0.63
CA GLY A 38 -13.33 15.24 1.30
C GLY A 38 -14.26 16.44 1.28
N GLY A 39 -15.00 16.68 0.18
CA GLY A 39 -16.04 17.71 0.11
C GLY A 39 -17.18 17.46 1.08
N LEU A 40 -17.62 16.20 1.22
CA LEU A 40 -18.61 15.82 2.24
C LEU A 40 -18.10 16.08 3.66
N ILE A 41 -16.84 15.73 3.94
CA ILE A 41 -16.19 15.96 5.24
C ILE A 41 -16.12 17.46 5.55
N GLU A 42 -15.66 18.30 4.62
CA GLU A 42 -15.58 19.75 4.84
C GLU A 42 -16.98 20.35 5.04
N HIS A 43 -17.95 19.96 4.23
CA HIS A 43 -19.32 20.47 4.34
C HIS A 43 -19.99 20.09 5.65
N ALA A 44 -19.88 18.82 6.06
CA ALA A 44 -20.50 18.33 7.29
C ALA A 44 -19.85 18.90 8.57
N SER A 45 -18.55 19.14 8.54
CA SER A 45 -17.79 19.63 9.70
C SER A 45 -17.68 21.16 9.77
N GLY A 46 -17.81 21.86 8.64
CA GLY A 46 -17.50 23.28 8.53
C GLY A 46 -16.00 23.60 8.64
N ARG A 47 -15.13 22.58 8.57
CA ARG A 47 -13.67 22.69 8.76
C ARG A 47 -12.93 22.27 7.50
N LYS A 48 -11.66 22.68 7.38
CA LYS A 48 -10.84 22.31 6.22
C LYS A 48 -10.33 20.88 6.31
N PHE A 49 -10.21 20.21 5.17
CA PHE A 49 -9.80 18.81 5.06
C PHE A 49 -8.47 18.56 5.79
N GLN A 50 -7.47 19.44 5.61
CA GLN A 50 -6.18 19.33 6.29
C GLN A 50 -6.30 19.37 7.81
N GLU A 51 -7.14 20.26 8.36
CA GLU A 51 -7.31 20.39 9.80
C GLU A 51 -7.87 19.10 10.40
N ILE A 52 -8.83 18.49 9.69
CA ILE A 52 -9.46 17.23 10.09
C ILE A 52 -8.47 16.09 9.96
N LEU A 53 -7.69 16.03 8.87
CA LEU A 53 -6.64 15.03 8.70
C LEU A 53 -5.62 15.09 9.85
N GLU A 54 -5.14 16.29 10.18
CA GLU A 54 -4.18 16.51 11.25
C GLU A 54 -4.75 16.12 12.62
N GLU A 55 -5.95 16.60 12.95
CA GLU A 55 -6.57 16.37 14.26
C GLU A 55 -7.06 14.93 14.44
N ALA A 56 -7.68 14.33 13.42
CA ALA A 56 -8.33 13.04 13.54
C ALA A 56 -7.37 11.87 13.28
N ILE A 57 -6.28 12.07 12.53
CA ILE A 57 -5.38 10.99 12.10
C ILE A 57 -3.94 11.26 12.51
N VAL A 58 -3.34 12.38 12.09
CA VAL A 58 -1.88 12.59 12.19
C VAL A 58 -1.43 12.75 13.64
N HIS A 59 -2.02 13.69 14.38
CA HIS A 59 -1.64 13.96 15.77
C HIS A 59 -1.97 12.79 16.71
N PRO A 60 -3.16 12.15 16.66
CA PRO A 60 -3.46 11.01 17.52
C PRO A 60 -2.50 9.84 17.27
N LEU A 61 -2.15 9.60 16.00
CA LEU A 61 -1.24 8.51 15.68
C LEU A 61 0.23 8.85 15.87
N HIS A 62 0.61 10.07 16.24
CA HIS A 62 2.01 10.49 16.38
C HIS A 62 2.84 10.20 15.10
N ILE A 63 2.27 10.55 13.95
CA ILE A 63 2.89 10.37 12.61
C ILE A 63 3.16 11.71 11.93
N GLU A 64 3.27 12.77 12.71
CA GLU A 64 3.65 14.10 12.25
C GLU A 64 4.96 14.03 11.48
N GLY A 65 4.98 14.71 10.34
CA GLY A 65 6.16 14.69 9.49
C GLY A 65 6.24 13.49 8.54
N GLU A 66 5.35 12.50 8.68
CA GLU A 66 5.41 11.22 7.96
C GLU A 66 4.16 10.90 7.13
N LEU A 67 3.09 11.68 7.26
CA LEU A 67 1.87 11.59 6.45
C LEU A 67 1.47 12.99 6.02
N TYR A 68 1.31 13.20 4.71
CA TYR A 68 0.79 14.44 4.15
C TYR A 68 -0.17 14.19 3.00
N VAL A 69 -1.18 15.04 2.87
CA VAL A 69 -1.98 15.22 1.64
C VAL A 69 -1.95 16.70 1.31
N GLY A 70 -1.11 17.05 0.33
CA GLY A 70 -0.61 18.41 0.16
C GLY A 70 0.53 18.70 1.13
N ILE A 71 1.76 18.69 0.64
CA ILE A 71 2.94 18.95 1.49
C ILE A 71 3.00 20.43 1.91
N PRO A 72 3.42 20.73 3.15
CA PRO A 72 3.77 22.10 3.53
C PRO A 72 5.14 22.50 2.93
N PRO A 73 5.46 23.79 2.85
CA PRO A 73 6.81 24.24 2.53
C PRO A 73 7.85 23.73 3.54
N GLY A 74 9.05 23.37 3.08
CA GLY A 74 10.19 23.02 3.92
C GLY A 74 10.40 21.51 4.13
N VAL A 75 9.50 20.67 3.63
CA VAL A 75 9.62 19.20 3.75
C VAL A 75 10.10 18.53 2.46
N GLU A 76 10.41 19.32 1.40
CA GLU A 76 10.74 18.81 0.07
C GLU A 76 11.94 17.86 0.07
N SER A 77 12.90 18.06 0.97
CA SER A 77 14.10 17.21 1.11
C SER A 77 13.80 15.79 1.59
N ARG A 78 12.63 15.55 2.20
CA ARG A 78 12.20 14.23 2.66
C ARG A 78 11.52 13.39 1.57
N LEU A 79 11.23 14.00 0.43
CA LEU A 79 10.40 13.37 -0.60
C LEU A 79 11.25 12.53 -1.54
N ALA A 80 10.89 11.25 -1.68
CA ALA A 80 11.45 10.43 -2.72
C ALA A 80 10.93 10.86 -4.10
N THR A 81 11.76 10.75 -5.12
CA THR A 81 11.34 10.91 -6.53
C THR A 81 10.74 9.62 -7.02
N LEU A 82 9.51 9.68 -7.54
CA LEU A 82 8.89 8.55 -8.22
C LEU A 82 9.62 8.28 -9.53
N THR A 83 9.99 7.04 -9.73
CA THR A 83 10.61 6.51 -10.95
C THR A 83 9.85 5.28 -11.40
N VAL A 84 10.14 4.78 -12.60
CA VAL A 84 9.43 3.63 -13.17
C VAL A 84 10.40 2.49 -13.42
N ASP A 85 10.00 1.28 -13.09
CA ASP A 85 10.73 0.08 -13.48
C ASP A 85 10.49 -0.25 -14.96
N MET A 86 11.31 0.37 -15.81
CA MET A 86 11.25 0.18 -17.26
C MET A 86 11.50 -1.28 -17.67
N GLU A 87 12.26 -2.06 -16.89
CA GLU A 87 12.50 -3.48 -17.19
C GLU A 87 11.24 -4.32 -16.97
N GLU A 88 10.46 -4.04 -15.93
CA GLU A 88 9.20 -4.74 -15.67
C GLU A 88 8.10 -4.33 -16.65
N ILE A 89 8.06 -3.05 -17.04
CA ILE A 89 7.20 -2.58 -18.14
C ILE A 89 7.60 -3.24 -19.46
N GLN A 90 8.89 -3.38 -19.75
CA GLN A 90 9.35 -4.04 -20.98
C GLN A 90 9.02 -5.54 -20.98
N LYS A 91 9.03 -6.20 -19.81
CA LYS A 91 8.54 -7.58 -19.69
C LYS A 91 7.05 -7.70 -20.01
N LEU A 92 6.23 -6.69 -19.70
CA LEU A 92 4.83 -6.65 -20.14
C LEU A 92 4.69 -6.50 -21.66
N GLN A 93 5.58 -5.75 -22.32
CA GLN A 93 5.56 -5.62 -23.78
C GLN A 93 5.86 -6.95 -24.50
N GLY A 94 6.51 -7.90 -23.81
CA GLY A 94 6.71 -9.28 -24.28
C GLY A 94 5.53 -10.22 -24.02
N ILE A 95 4.53 -9.80 -23.25
CA ILE A 95 3.29 -10.56 -23.05
C ILE A 95 2.39 -10.30 -24.26
N LYS A 96 2.18 -11.32 -25.09
CA LYS A 96 1.13 -11.25 -26.12
C LYS A 96 -0.20 -11.00 -25.40
N PRO A 97 -0.93 -9.91 -25.72
CA PRO A 97 -2.28 -9.76 -25.21
C PRO A 97 -3.08 -11.04 -25.51
N GLY A 98 -3.93 -11.44 -24.57
CA GLY A 98 -4.98 -12.40 -24.90
C GLY A 98 -5.79 -11.87 -26.10
N PRO A 99 -6.53 -12.73 -26.82
CA PRO A 99 -7.26 -12.33 -28.03
C PRO A 99 -8.19 -11.11 -27.85
N ASP A 100 -8.54 -10.76 -26.60
CA ASP A 100 -9.52 -9.74 -26.24
C ASP A 100 -8.93 -8.40 -25.73
N VAL A 101 -7.60 -8.17 -25.79
CA VAL A 101 -6.99 -6.90 -25.32
C VAL A 101 -6.49 -6.06 -26.51
N PRO A 102 -7.13 -4.91 -26.81
CA PRO A 102 -6.72 -4.02 -27.89
C PRO A 102 -5.28 -3.49 -27.71
N PRO A 103 -4.44 -3.49 -28.77
CA PRO A 103 -3.09 -2.90 -28.72
C PRO A 103 -3.04 -1.43 -28.27
N GLU A 104 -4.11 -0.68 -28.51
CA GLU A 104 -4.29 0.73 -28.13
C GLU A 104 -4.37 0.91 -26.60
N LEU A 105 -4.92 -0.08 -25.89
CA LEU A 105 -5.00 -0.07 -24.43
C LEU A 105 -3.59 -0.19 -23.81
N LEU A 106 -2.73 -1.02 -24.39
CA LEU A 106 -1.36 -1.22 -23.93
C LEU A 106 -0.49 0.02 -24.15
N SER A 107 -0.66 0.71 -25.29
CA SER A 107 0.08 1.95 -25.57
C SER A 107 -0.37 3.10 -24.65
N GLY A 108 -1.66 3.20 -24.35
CA GLY A 108 -2.22 4.14 -23.36
C GLY A 108 -1.67 3.89 -21.95
N ILE A 109 -1.58 2.63 -21.51
CA ILE A 109 -0.99 2.25 -20.22
C ILE A 109 0.49 2.65 -20.17
N ALA A 110 1.26 2.43 -21.25
CA ALA A 110 2.68 2.78 -21.29
C ALA A 110 2.92 4.31 -21.24
N GLN A 111 2.10 5.09 -21.94
CA GLN A 111 2.17 6.56 -21.89
C GLN A 111 1.78 7.10 -20.50
N MET A 112 0.71 6.57 -19.90
CA MET A 112 0.36 6.91 -18.51
C MET A 112 1.48 6.54 -17.54
N ALA A 113 2.05 5.35 -17.67
CA ALA A 113 3.15 4.90 -16.81
C ALA A 113 4.38 5.83 -16.89
N ALA A 114 4.65 6.45 -18.04
CA ALA A 114 5.76 7.39 -18.19
C ALA A 114 5.42 8.81 -17.70
N GLY A 115 4.21 9.31 -17.99
CA GLY A 115 3.81 10.69 -17.69
C GLY A 115 3.38 10.91 -16.24
N VAL A 116 2.72 9.93 -15.63
CA VAL A 116 2.15 10.07 -14.28
C VAL A 116 3.23 10.29 -13.21
N PRO A 117 4.31 9.50 -13.12
CA PRO A 117 5.37 9.75 -12.13
C PRO A 117 5.97 11.15 -12.27
N ALA A 118 6.21 11.62 -13.51
CA ALA A 118 6.74 12.95 -13.76
C ALA A 118 5.79 14.05 -13.25
N MET A 119 4.50 13.91 -13.50
CA MET A 119 3.46 14.81 -13.01
C MET A 119 3.40 14.81 -11.47
N PHE A 120 3.38 13.66 -10.81
CA PHE A 120 3.35 13.57 -9.34
C PHE A 120 4.68 13.99 -8.68
N ASN A 121 5.76 14.13 -9.45
CA ASN A 121 7.02 14.69 -8.99
C ASN A 121 7.04 16.23 -9.02
N THR A 122 6.09 16.90 -9.68
CA THR A 122 6.09 18.37 -9.73
C THR A 122 5.61 18.97 -8.41
N LEU A 123 6.21 20.10 -8.03
CA LEU A 123 5.94 20.73 -6.73
C LEU A 123 4.49 21.18 -6.57
N ASN A 124 3.83 21.62 -7.65
CA ASN A 124 2.42 22.00 -7.63
C ASN A 124 1.51 20.80 -7.30
N VAL A 125 1.78 19.62 -7.87
CA VAL A 125 0.98 18.41 -7.58
C VAL A 125 1.28 17.91 -6.18
N ARG A 126 2.53 17.98 -5.71
CA ARG A 126 2.90 17.56 -4.36
C ARG A 126 2.26 18.44 -3.27
N ARG A 127 2.09 19.73 -3.54
CA ARG A 127 1.44 20.70 -2.64
C ARG A 127 -0.08 20.72 -2.75
N ALA A 128 -0.64 20.24 -3.85
CA ALA A 128 -2.09 20.17 -4.04
C ALA A 128 -2.75 19.18 -3.06
N ILE A 129 -4.05 19.33 -2.86
CA ILE A 129 -4.86 18.45 -2.02
C ILE A 129 -5.57 17.47 -2.93
N ILE A 130 -5.02 16.26 -3.09
CA ILE A 130 -5.59 15.22 -3.96
C ILE A 130 -5.69 13.91 -3.16
N PRO A 131 -6.65 13.80 -2.21
CA PRO A 131 -6.68 12.73 -1.22
C PRO A 131 -6.67 11.31 -1.80
N ALA A 132 -7.22 11.13 -3.00
CA ALA A 132 -7.25 9.83 -3.67
C ALA A 132 -5.91 9.38 -4.25
N ALA A 133 -4.94 10.28 -4.48
CA ALA A 133 -3.79 9.96 -5.32
C ALA A 133 -2.43 10.52 -4.88
N ASN A 134 -2.36 11.63 -4.13
CA ASN A 134 -1.08 12.31 -3.86
C ASN A 134 -0.65 12.28 -2.38
N GLY A 135 -1.11 11.31 -1.62
CA GLY A 135 -0.62 11.10 -0.25
C GLY A 135 0.89 10.84 -0.23
N HIS A 136 1.62 11.53 0.65
CA HIS A 136 3.04 11.31 0.91
C HIS A 136 3.19 10.66 2.28
N LEU A 137 3.48 9.36 2.30
CA LEU A 137 3.52 8.57 3.53
C LEU A 137 4.82 7.78 3.65
N SER A 138 5.36 7.66 4.86
CA SER A 138 6.31 6.61 5.17
C SER A 138 5.60 5.27 5.36
N ALA A 139 6.26 4.15 5.06
CA ALA A 139 5.72 2.81 5.37
C ALA A 139 5.38 2.66 6.86
N ARG A 140 6.15 3.30 7.76
CA ARG A 140 5.88 3.27 9.20
C ARG A 140 4.56 3.96 9.53
N ALA A 141 4.33 5.17 9.02
CA ALA A 141 3.11 5.90 9.26
C ALA A 141 1.87 5.16 8.72
N LEU A 142 1.98 4.62 7.50
CA LEU A 142 0.89 3.85 6.89
C LEU A 142 0.62 2.53 7.64
N ALA A 143 1.65 1.80 8.07
CA ALA A 143 1.49 0.60 8.87
C ALA A 143 0.85 0.90 10.23
N ARG A 144 1.24 2.02 10.86
CA ARG A 144 0.68 2.46 12.14
C ARG A 144 -0.79 2.87 12.03
N TYR A 145 -1.17 3.53 10.93
CA TYR A 145 -2.57 3.80 10.58
C TYR A 145 -3.37 2.51 10.48
N TYR A 146 -2.92 1.55 9.67
CA TYR A 146 -3.62 0.27 9.53
C TYR A 146 -3.64 -0.58 10.81
N ALA A 147 -2.59 -0.52 11.62
CA ALA A 147 -2.57 -1.18 12.93
C ALA A 147 -3.60 -0.58 13.89
N ALA A 148 -3.76 0.75 13.88
CA ALA A 148 -4.79 1.42 14.67
C ALA A 148 -6.19 1.01 14.22
N LEU A 149 -6.42 0.95 12.91
CA LEU A 149 -7.68 0.44 12.37
C LEU A 149 -7.90 -1.01 12.80
N ALA A 150 -6.97 -1.93 12.55
CA ALA A 150 -7.10 -3.33 12.95
C ALA A 150 -7.43 -3.54 14.43
N ALA A 151 -6.94 -2.65 15.30
CA ALA A 151 -7.19 -2.66 16.74
C ALA A 151 -8.46 -1.91 17.17
N GLY A 152 -9.44 -1.69 16.27
CA GLY A 152 -10.69 -1.01 16.63
C GLY A 152 -10.51 0.47 16.93
N GLY A 153 -9.51 1.11 16.31
CA GLY A 153 -9.12 2.50 16.57
C GLY A 153 -8.20 2.68 17.77
N ALA A 154 -7.75 1.62 18.45
CA ALA A 154 -6.77 1.76 19.52
C ALA A 154 -5.42 2.26 18.96
N ILE A 155 -4.87 3.32 19.55
CA ILE A 155 -3.60 3.89 19.08
C ILE A 155 -2.46 2.94 19.48
N PRO A 156 -1.67 2.41 18.53
CA PRO A 156 -0.54 1.54 18.85
C PRO A 156 0.44 2.28 19.76
N PRO A 157 1.11 1.62 20.73
CA PRO A 157 2.11 2.29 21.54
C PRO A 157 3.21 2.89 20.64
N PRO A 158 3.81 4.04 21.01
CA PRO A 158 4.96 4.54 20.28
C PRO A 158 6.09 3.51 20.34
N HIS A 159 6.89 3.43 19.29
CA HIS A 159 8.05 2.55 19.31
C HIS A 159 9.01 2.98 20.42
N SER A 160 9.57 2.01 21.13
CA SER A 160 10.57 2.28 22.16
C SER A 160 11.76 3.02 21.54
N SER A 161 12.18 4.12 22.17
CA SER A 161 13.43 4.81 21.84
C SER A 161 14.68 3.91 22.02
N ASN A 162 14.53 2.77 22.71
CA ASN A 162 15.57 1.77 22.90
C ASN A 162 15.54 0.66 21.83
N ALA A 163 14.56 0.66 20.92
CA ALA A 163 14.51 -0.32 19.83
C ALA A 163 15.76 -0.18 18.96
N LYS A 164 16.50 -1.29 18.81
CA LYS A 164 17.66 -1.36 17.94
C LYS A 164 17.34 -2.22 16.71
N PRO A 165 17.51 -1.67 15.50
CA PRO A 165 18.09 -0.36 15.24
C PRO A 165 17.04 0.79 15.27
N LEU A 166 17.49 2.03 15.47
CA LEU A 166 16.58 3.18 15.61
C LEU A 166 15.77 3.40 14.33
N LEU A 167 14.44 3.40 14.46
CA LEU A 167 13.52 3.63 13.35
C LEU A 167 13.76 5.00 12.71
N GLY A 168 13.77 5.03 11.37
CA GLY A 168 13.95 6.27 10.59
C GLY A 168 15.39 6.64 10.23
N SER A 169 16.39 5.81 10.59
CA SER A 169 17.82 6.14 10.37
C SER A 169 18.57 5.26 9.37
N HIS A 170 17.92 4.29 8.72
CA HIS A 170 18.61 3.38 7.80
C HIS A 170 18.44 3.79 6.36
N VAL A 171 19.42 4.53 5.85
CA VAL A 171 19.84 4.30 4.46
C VAL A 171 20.48 2.91 4.43
N HIS A 172 19.67 1.86 4.32
CA HIS A 172 20.21 0.54 4.03
C HIS A 172 20.59 0.53 2.55
N THR A 173 21.81 0.95 2.24
CA THR A 173 22.42 0.68 0.94
C THR A 173 22.84 -0.79 0.95
N PRO A 174 22.13 -1.70 0.24
CA PRO A 174 22.54 -3.08 0.22
C PRO A 174 23.90 -3.17 -0.47
N ALA A 175 24.90 -3.73 0.21
CA ALA A 175 26.17 -4.06 -0.42
C ALA A 175 25.95 -5.31 -1.29
N PHE A 176 25.64 -5.10 -2.56
CA PHE A 176 25.61 -6.22 -3.50
C PHE A 176 27.04 -6.64 -3.80
N PRO A 177 27.39 -7.93 -3.66
CA PRO A 177 28.68 -8.42 -4.11
C PRO A 177 28.80 -8.14 -5.61
N THR A 178 29.68 -7.22 -5.99
CA THR A 178 30.06 -7.05 -7.38
C THR A 178 30.73 -8.34 -7.80
N ALA A 179 30.03 -9.17 -8.57
CA ALA A 179 30.65 -10.31 -9.22
C ALA A 179 31.85 -9.78 -10.00
N ALA A 180 33.06 -10.14 -9.56
CA ALA A 180 34.28 -9.75 -10.25
C ALA A 180 34.14 -10.21 -11.70
N THR A 181 34.11 -9.25 -12.63
CA THR A 181 34.16 -9.55 -14.05
C THR A 181 35.45 -10.34 -14.30
N SER A 182 35.31 -11.65 -14.47
CA SER A 182 36.47 -12.50 -14.70
C SER A 182 37.16 -11.99 -15.96
N LYS A 183 38.37 -11.44 -15.80
CA LYS A 183 39.24 -11.11 -16.91
C LYS A 183 39.47 -12.39 -17.69
N LYS A 184 38.98 -12.46 -18.94
CA LYS A 184 39.30 -13.50 -19.91
C LYS A 184 40.81 -13.74 -19.94
N LYS A 185 41.29 -14.81 -19.28
CA LYS A 185 42.63 -15.35 -19.52
C LYS A 185 42.57 -16.31 -20.71
N LYS A 186 43.48 -16.09 -21.65
CA LYS A 186 43.68 -16.85 -22.89
C LYS A 186 43.85 -18.35 -22.64
N LYS A 187 43.34 -19.13 -23.60
CA LYS A 187 43.44 -20.59 -23.75
C LYS A 187 44.87 -21.12 -23.58
N GLY A 188 44.98 -22.21 -22.81
CA GLY A 188 46.08 -23.18 -22.81
C GLY A 188 45.51 -24.56 -22.48
N SER A 189 45.97 -25.59 -23.19
CA SER A 189 45.28 -26.86 -23.44
C SER A 189 45.49 -27.99 -22.42
N ALA A 190 44.43 -28.81 -22.28
CA ALA A 190 44.37 -30.27 -22.08
C ALA A 190 44.74 -30.91 -20.71
N LYS A 191 43.76 -31.58 -20.06
CA LYS A 191 43.64 -33.07 -19.98
C LYS A 191 42.34 -33.51 -19.27
N LYS A 192 41.80 -34.65 -19.71
CA LYS A 192 40.61 -35.37 -19.20
C LYS A 192 40.80 -35.88 -17.77
N SER A 193 39.75 -35.85 -16.95
CA SER A 193 39.32 -37.00 -16.13
C SER A 193 37.85 -36.86 -15.69
N SER A 194 37.19 -38.01 -15.68
CA SER A 194 35.81 -38.29 -15.30
C SER A 194 35.65 -38.37 -13.77
N GLY A 195 34.54 -37.88 -13.23
CA GLY A 195 34.17 -38.12 -11.84
C GLY A 195 32.85 -37.47 -11.46
N SER A 196 31.81 -38.28 -11.33
CA SER A 196 30.53 -37.94 -10.70
C SER A 196 30.69 -37.95 -9.18
N SER A 197 30.28 -36.88 -8.49
CA SER A 197 29.57 -36.95 -7.20
C SER A 197 29.02 -35.59 -6.81
N SER A 198 27.70 -35.50 -6.64
CA SER A 198 27.02 -34.39 -5.99
C SER A 198 27.35 -34.35 -4.50
N SER A 199 27.83 -33.22 -3.99
CA SER A 199 27.84 -32.91 -2.56
C SER A 199 26.91 -31.71 -2.32
N MET A 200 25.90 -31.95 -1.48
CA MET A 200 25.04 -30.95 -0.87
C MET A 200 25.88 -30.05 0.06
N GLU A 201 25.74 -28.73 -0.07
CA GLU A 201 26.07 -27.81 1.02
C GLU A 201 24.78 -27.17 1.54
N LYS A 202 24.39 -27.63 2.73
CA LYS A 202 23.41 -27.03 3.64
C LYS A 202 24.01 -25.70 4.13
N VAL A 203 23.30 -24.60 3.95
CA VAL A 203 23.56 -23.37 4.72
C VAL A 203 22.59 -23.38 5.90
N GLU A 204 23.17 -23.59 7.08
CA GLU A 204 22.52 -23.71 8.38
C GLU A 204 22.29 -22.30 8.95
N TYR A 205 21.03 -21.86 9.05
CA TYR A 205 20.67 -20.74 9.91
C TYR A 205 20.54 -21.26 11.33
N ALA A 206 21.45 -20.83 12.20
CA ALA A 206 21.46 -21.18 13.60
C ALA A 206 20.14 -20.75 14.28
N GLN A 207 19.40 -21.74 14.78
CA GLN A 207 18.28 -21.56 15.68
C GLN A 207 18.73 -20.84 16.95
N LEU A 208 18.27 -19.61 17.16
CA LEU A 208 18.20 -19.04 18.49
C LEU A 208 17.03 -19.70 19.21
N ARG A 209 17.36 -20.73 20.00
CA ARG A 209 16.45 -21.35 20.97
C ARG A 209 15.99 -20.29 21.97
N THR A 210 14.68 -20.14 22.11
CA THR A 210 14.04 -19.57 23.29
C THR A 210 14.26 -20.54 24.43
N SER A 211 14.97 -20.11 25.46
CA SER A 211 14.98 -20.78 26.77
C SER A 211 13.98 -20.05 27.65
N ASP A 212 12.99 -20.81 28.10
CA ASP A 212 12.04 -20.43 29.13
C ASP A 212 12.80 -19.97 30.39
N ALA A 213 12.47 -18.77 30.84
CA ALA A 213 12.75 -18.32 32.19
C ALA A 213 11.67 -17.32 32.59
N ASP A 214 10.73 -17.80 33.39
CA ASP A 214 9.77 -17.01 34.13
C ASP A 214 10.46 -15.84 34.82
N SER A 215 10.10 -14.62 34.40
CA SER A 215 10.27 -13.43 35.21
C SER A 215 9.15 -12.47 34.90
N GLU A 216 8.16 -12.46 35.78
CA GLU A 216 7.17 -11.38 35.89
C GLU A 216 7.94 -10.05 36.08
N VAL A 217 8.08 -9.30 35.00
CA VAL A 217 8.52 -7.91 35.07
C VAL A 217 7.29 -7.04 34.81
N SER A 218 6.65 -6.64 35.90
CA SER A 218 5.65 -5.58 35.92
C SER A 218 6.32 -4.26 35.54
N VAL A 219 6.38 -3.96 34.24
CA VAL A 219 6.75 -2.64 33.77
C VAL A 219 5.51 -1.76 33.89
N ALA A 220 5.44 -1.02 34.99
CA ALA A 220 4.47 0.04 35.17
C ALA A 220 4.67 1.10 34.08
N ALA A 221 3.85 1.03 33.03
CA ALA A 221 3.73 2.08 32.03
C ALA A 221 3.06 3.29 32.68
N SER A 222 3.88 4.20 33.18
CA SER A 222 3.44 5.49 33.68
C SER A 222 2.97 6.38 32.52
N GLY A 223 1.65 6.50 32.36
CA GLY A 223 1.00 7.73 31.89
C GLY A 223 0.95 7.97 30.38
N SER A 224 0.19 7.17 29.64
CA SER A 224 -0.56 7.66 28.48
C SER A 224 -1.97 7.08 28.62
N THR A 225 -2.96 7.93 28.88
CA THR A 225 -4.36 7.53 28.76
C THR A 225 -4.55 7.03 27.33
N GLY A 226 -4.70 5.72 27.13
CA GLY A 226 -4.72 5.08 25.82
C GLY A 226 -5.73 5.75 24.89
N GLY A 227 -5.24 6.62 24.00
CA GLY A 227 -6.08 7.32 23.07
C GLY A 227 -6.70 6.35 22.07
N ARG A 228 -7.88 6.70 21.58
CA ARG A 228 -8.54 5.99 20.49
C ARG A 228 -8.84 6.97 19.37
N LEU A 229 -8.71 6.49 18.14
CA LEU A 229 -9.12 7.19 16.93
C LEU A 229 -10.65 7.38 16.88
N PHE A 230 -11.39 6.43 17.46
CA PHE A 230 -12.85 6.41 17.52
C PHE A 230 -13.29 6.39 19.00
N SER A 231 -14.20 7.29 19.40
CA SER A 231 -14.75 7.32 20.76
C SER A 231 -15.75 6.17 20.98
N ASN A 232 -15.38 5.21 21.84
CA ASN A 232 -16.11 4.01 22.30
C ASN A 232 -17.59 3.82 21.89
N SER A 233 -17.82 2.91 20.92
CA SER A 233 -18.79 1.79 20.94
C SER A 233 -18.91 1.09 19.57
N ASP A 234 -18.16 1.52 18.56
CA ASP A 234 -18.35 1.07 17.17
C ASP A 234 -17.77 -0.33 16.90
N SER A 235 -18.35 -1.37 17.51
CA SER A 235 -18.16 -2.74 17.02
C SER A 235 -18.48 -2.85 15.52
N GLY A 236 -19.31 -1.94 14.99
CA GLY A 236 -19.68 -1.87 13.58
C GLY A 236 -18.68 -1.15 12.65
N ILE A 237 -17.66 -0.44 13.15
CA ILE A 237 -16.75 0.29 12.22
C ILE A 237 -15.93 -0.67 11.34
N MET A 238 -15.56 -1.84 11.89
CA MET A 238 -14.93 -2.90 11.10
C MET A 238 -15.90 -3.47 10.07
N ASP A 239 -17.15 -3.68 10.48
CA ASP A 239 -18.19 -4.17 9.58
C ASP A 239 -18.44 -3.17 8.45
N ALA A 240 -18.35 -1.87 8.71
CA ALA A 240 -18.42 -0.82 7.70
C ALA A 240 -17.24 -0.90 6.71
N PHE A 241 -16.00 -1.00 7.20
CA PHE A 241 -14.81 -1.14 6.35
C PHE A 241 -14.85 -2.39 5.48
N MET A 242 -15.46 -3.47 5.98
CA MET A 242 -15.63 -4.73 5.27
C MET A 242 -16.92 -4.82 4.44
N GLY A 243 -17.86 -3.90 4.64
CA GLY A 243 -19.20 -3.92 4.05
C GLY A 243 -19.99 -5.18 4.41
N VAL A 244 -19.98 -5.58 5.68
CA VAL A 244 -20.69 -6.75 6.20
C VAL A 244 -21.75 -6.34 7.23
N GLY A 245 -22.54 -7.30 7.71
CA GLY A 245 -23.62 -7.03 8.67
C GLY A 245 -24.63 -6.03 8.11
N GLU A 246 -24.95 -4.99 8.86
CA GLU A 246 -25.89 -3.94 8.45
C GLU A 246 -25.40 -3.11 7.25
N TYR A 247 -24.10 -3.14 6.95
CA TYR A 247 -23.49 -2.42 5.82
C TYR A 247 -23.48 -3.23 4.51
N SER A 248 -23.94 -4.49 4.52
CA SER A 248 -23.91 -5.33 3.32
C SER A 248 -24.76 -4.78 2.18
N GLY A 249 -25.82 -4.04 2.49
CA GLY A 249 -26.66 -3.35 1.51
C GLY A 249 -26.07 -2.07 0.93
N MET A 250 -24.94 -1.59 1.47
CA MET A 250 -24.25 -0.38 1.01
C MET A 250 -23.10 -0.67 0.04
N ILE A 251 -22.84 -1.94 -0.25
CA ILE A 251 -21.77 -2.37 -1.15
C ILE A 251 -22.33 -3.26 -2.25
N HIS A 252 -21.60 -3.39 -3.36
CA HIS A 252 -21.97 -4.32 -4.40
C HIS A 252 -21.86 -5.77 -3.88
N PRO A 253 -22.85 -6.65 -4.13
CA PRO A 253 -22.75 -8.07 -3.79
C PRO A 253 -21.49 -8.67 -4.40
N ASN A 254 -20.67 -9.36 -3.60
CA ASN A 254 -19.36 -9.90 -4.02
C ASN A 254 -18.34 -8.85 -4.55
N GLY A 255 -18.55 -7.56 -4.26
CA GLY A 255 -17.65 -6.49 -4.67
C GLY A 255 -16.25 -6.57 -4.04
N LYS A 256 -15.25 -5.92 -4.62
CA LYS A 256 -13.88 -5.94 -4.06
C LYS A 256 -13.67 -4.91 -2.94
N PHE A 257 -14.65 -4.03 -2.69
CA PHE A 257 -14.55 -2.94 -1.73
C PHE A 257 -15.66 -2.99 -0.68
N GLY A 258 -15.31 -2.69 0.57
CA GLY A 258 -16.23 -2.23 1.59
C GLY A 258 -16.40 -0.71 1.53
N LEU A 259 -16.67 -0.06 2.66
CA LEU A 259 -16.76 1.40 2.71
C LEU A 259 -15.35 2.02 2.78
N GLY A 260 -14.83 2.41 1.61
CA GLY A 260 -13.55 3.12 1.46
C GLY A 260 -12.30 2.23 1.41
N PHE A 261 -12.44 0.93 1.68
CA PHE A 261 -11.31 -0.01 1.65
C PHE A 261 -11.56 -1.17 0.70
N ARG A 262 -10.48 -1.63 0.08
CA ARG A 262 -10.45 -2.90 -0.63
C ARG A 262 -10.44 -4.04 0.39
N ARG A 263 -11.20 -5.09 0.11
CA ARG A 263 -11.27 -6.31 0.93
C ARG A 263 -10.15 -7.26 0.51
N TYR A 264 -9.53 -7.91 1.49
CA TYR A 264 -8.48 -8.90 1.31
C TYR A 264 -8.92 -10.21 1.95
N GLY A 265 -8.65 -11.32 1.26
CA GLY A 265 -9.06 -12.64 1.71
C GLY A 265 -8.57 -13.72 0.76
N ARG A 266 -9.03 -14.93 1.00
CA ARG A 266 -8.78 -16.10 0.16
C ARG A 266 -10.05 -16.49 -0.58
N SER A 267 -9.92 -16.91 -1.84
CA SER A 267 -11.04 -17.36 -2.65
C SER A 267 -11.76 -18.52 -1.96
N GLY A 268 -13.09 -18.43 -1.91
CA GLY A 268 -13.93 -19.39 -1.22
C GLY A 268 -14.07 -19.20 0.28
N ALA A 269 -13.45 -18.16 0.86
CA ALA A 269 -13.62 -17.78 2.27
C ALA A 269 -14.08 -16.30 2.38
N PRO A 270 -14.76 -15.93 3.48
CA PRO A 270 -15.00 -14.53 3.79
C PRO A 270 -13.68 -13.75 3.87
N PRO A 271 -13.64 -12.49 3.42
CA PRO A 271 -12.45 -11.66 3.56
C PRO A 271 -12.18 -11.39 5.05
N THR A 272 -10.91 -11.54 5.46
CA THR A 272 -10.45 -11.36 6.85
C THR A 272 -9.76 -10.03 7.06
N GLY A 273 -9.39 -9.34 5.97
CA GLY A 273 -8.64 -8.09 6.04
C GLY A 273 -9.15 -7.02 5.09
N PHE A 274 -8.66 -5.80 5.29
CA PHE A 274 -8.93 -4.66 4.43
C PHE A 274 -7.71 -3.75 4.29
N GLY A 275 -7.70 -2.97 3.23
CA GLY A 275 -6.61 -2.05 2.93
C GLY A 275 -6.80 -1.31 1.63
N HIS A 276 -5.71 -0.84 1.05
CA HIS A 276 -5.73 -0.23 -0.28
C HIS A 276 -4.37 -0.39 -0.94
N SER A 277 -4.40 -0.62 -2.24
CA SER A 277 -3.22 -0.66 -3.08
C SER A 277 -3.03 0.66 -3.81
N GLY A 278 -1.78 0.98 -4.12
CA GLY A 278 -1.40 2.18 -4.84
C GLY A 278 -0.75 1.79 -6.17
N MET A 279 -1.02 2.59 -7.18
CA MET A 279 -0.35 2.45 -8.48
C MET A 279 1.17 2.46 -8.30
N GLY A 280 1.86 1.56 -9.00
CA GLY A 280 3.31 1.39 -8.87
C GLY A 280 3.74 0.45 -7.73
N GLY A 281 2.80 -0.08 -6.95
CA GLY A 281 3.04 -1.19 -6.04
C GLY A 281 3.09 -0.83 -4.56
N SER A 282 2.90 0.43 -4.17
CA SER A 282 2.68 0.74 -2.75
C SER A 282 1.40 0.06 -2.25
N ASN A 283 1.37 -0.36 -0.99
CA ASN A 283 0.22 -1.03 -0.40
C ASN A 283 0.21 -0.82 1.11
N GLY A 284 -0.97 -0.73 1.69
CA GLY A 284 -1.15 -1.04 3.09
C GLY A 284 -2.41 -1.89 3.28
N PHE A 285 -2.34 -2.86 4.18
CA PHE A 285 -3.50 -3.63 4.58
C PHE A 285 -3.33 -4.12 6.01
N CYS A 286 -4.44 -4.56 6.58
CA CYS A 286 -4.48 -5.22 7.88
C CYS A 286 -5.43 -6.41 7.88
N ASP A 287 -5.19 -7.30 8.84
CA ASP A 287 -6.03 -8.43 9.20
C ASP A 287 -6.34 -8.30 10.70
N PRO A 288 -7.53 -7.78 11.06
CA PRO A 288 -7.93 -7.60 12.45
C PRO A 288 -8.00 -8.92 13.25
N GLU A 289 -8.39 -10.03 12.61
CA GLU A 289 -8.51 -11.34 13.26
C GLU A 289 -7.16 -11.82 13.81
N HIS A 290 -6.08 -11.52 13.08
CA HIS A 290 -4.71 -11.88 13.45
C HIS A 290 -3.94 -10.74 14.13
N GLY A 291 -4.57 -9.60 14.38
CA GLY A 291 -3.91 -8.41 14.95
C GLY A 291 -2.74 -7.92 14.10
N PHE A 292 -2.85 -8.04 12.77
CA PHE A 292 -1.76 -7.82 11.83
C PHE A 292 -1.99 -6.59 10.96
N ALA A 293 -0.94 -5.81 10.72
CA ALA A 293 -0.94 -4.74 9.73
C ALA A 293 0.43 -4.61 9.09
N ILE A 294 0.46 -4.31 7.80
CA ILE A 294 1.69 -4.09 7.04
C ILE A 294 1.48 -3.00 6.00
N ALA A 295 2.54 -2.23 5.77
CA ALA A 295 2.61 -1.31 4.66
C ALA A 295 3.95 -1.45 3.93
N VAL A 296 3.88 -1.35 2.60
CA VAL A 296 5.02 -1.32 1.70
C VAL A 296 4.89 -0.05 0.86
N THR A 297 5.89 0.83 0.94
CA THR A 297 5.96 2.04 0.10
C THR A 297 7.16 1.94 -0.82
N VAL A 298 6.97 2.20 -2.10
CA VAL A 298 8.04 2.16 -3.10
C VAL A 298 8.13 3.48 -3.86
N ASN A 299 9.36 3.88 -4.22
CA ASN A 299 9.59 5.03 -5.11
C ASN A 299 9.99 4.61 -6.53
N LYS A 300 10.29 3.33 -6.75
CA LYS A 300 10.42 2.73 -8.09
C LYS A 300 9.12 1.98 -8.38
N MET A 301 8.25 2.62 -9.17
CA MET A 301 6.95 2.10 -9.56
C MET A 301 7.11 0.84 -10.41
N ALA A 302 6.40 -0.20 -10.00
CA ALA A 302 6.48 -1.56 -10.50
C ALA A 302 5.07 -2.17 -10.54
N LEU A 303 4.93 -3.39 -11.06
CA LEU A 303 3.65 -4.12 -11.11
C LEU A 303 3.32 -4.84 -9.79
N GLY A 304 3.75 -4.25 -8.66
CA GLY A 304 3.54 -4.79 -7.31
C GLY A 304 4.28 -6.09 -7.00
N SER A 305 5.17 -6.58 -7.88
CA SER A 305 5.86 -7.86 -7.69
C SER A 305 6.76 -7.88 -6.46
N VAL A 306 7.41 -6.76 -6.13
CA VAL A 306 8.20 -6.57 -4.90
C VAL A 306 7.30 -6.65 -3.68
N THR A 307 6.24 -5.85 -3.65
CA THR A 307 5.26 -5.77 -2.56
C THR A 307 4.64 -7.12 -2.26
N ARG A 308 4.24 -7.86 -3.31
CA ARG A 308 3.76 -9.24 -3.18
C ARG A 308 4.75 -10.13 -2.45
N ARG A 309 6.03 -10.12 -2.84
CA ARG A 309 7.05 -10.96 -2.19
C ARG A 309 7.26 -10.57 -0.74
N VAL A 310 7.28 -9.27 -0.43
CA VAL A 310 7.45 -8.76 0.93
C VAL A 310 6.26 -9.16 1.80
N VAL A 311 5.04 -8.87 1.37
CA VAL A 311 3.82 -9.18 2.12
C VAL A 311 3.70 -10.68 2.36
N ARG A 312 3.87 -11.49 1.30
CA ARG A 312 3.81 -12.94 1.41
C ARG A 312 4.82 -13.48 2.41
N PHE A 313 6.09 -13.07 2.29
CA PHE A 313 7.15 -13.49 3.19
C PHE A 313 6.79 -13.18 4.65
N VAL A 314 6.38 -11.93 4.94
CA VAL A 314 6.03 -11.53 6.31
C VAL A 314 4.82 -12.31 6.84
N CYS A 315 3.79 -12.51 6.02
CA CYS A 315 2.62 -13.29 6.43
C CYS A 315 2.98 -14.75 6.71
N GLU A 316 3.76 -15.39 5.83
CA GLU A 316 4.21 -16.78 6.00
C GLU A 316 5.08 -16.95 7.27
N GLU A 317 6.00 -16.03 7.55
CA GLU A 317 6.86 -16.06 8.75
C GLU A 317 6.08 -15.84 10.05
N LEU A 318 4.99 -15.05 10.01
CA LEU A 318 4.17 -14.76 11.18
C LEU A 318 2.95 -15.68 11.32
N GLY A 319 2.75 -16.62 10.39
CA GLY A 319 1.59 -17.52 10.39
C GLY A 319 0.26 -16.83 10.10
N VAL A 320 0.27 -15.65 9.47
CA VAL A 320 -0.92 -14.91 9.05
C VAL A 320 -1.37 -15.41 7.67
N PRO A 321 -2.67 -15.64 7.41
CA PRO A 321 -3.15 -16.04 6.10
C PRO A 321 -2.73 -15.05 5.01
N VAL A 322 -2.13 -15.57 3.93
CA VAL A 322 -1.75 -14.75 2.77
C VAL A 322 -2.99 -14.49 1.91
N PRO A 323 -3.40 -13.23 1.68
CA PRO A 323 -4.47 -12.91 0.74
C PRO A 323 -4.12 -13.34 -0.69
N ASP A 324 -5.14 -13.66 -1.50
CA ASP A 324 -4.95 -14.17 -2.86
C ASP A 324 -4.12 -13.24 -3.74
N GLU A 325 -4.26 -11.92 -3.58
CA GLU A 325 -3.50 -10.90 -4.30
C GLU A 325 -1.99 -11.01 -4.08
N PHE A 326 -1.59 -11.55 -2.92
CA PHE A 326 -0.19 -11.70 -2.55
C PHE A 326 0.32 -13.14 -2.69
N SER A 327 -0.56 -14.07 -3.09
CA SER A 327 -0.22 -15.47 -3.30
C SER A 327 0.66 -15.70 -4.55
N VAL A 328 1.24 -16.89 -4.68
CA VAL A 328 2.05 -17.29 -5.86
C VAL A 328 1.24 -17.19 -7.15
N SER A 329 -0.01 -17.65 -7.08
CA SER A 329 -1.00 -17.65 -8.16
C SER A 329 -1.74 -16.33 -8.32
N GLY A 330 -1.60 -15.40 -7.38
CA GLY A 330 -2.17 -14.06 -7.45
C GLY A 330 -1.70 -13.40 -8.74
N GLU A 331 -2.65 -13.20 -9.67
CA GLU A 331 -2.42 -12.43 -10.87
C GLU A 331 -1.87 -11.06 -10.46
N LYS A 332 -0.75 -10.66 -11.07
CA LYS A 332 -0.19 -9.30 -11.19
C LYS A 332 -0.67 -8.30 -10.14
N GLY A 333 0.27 -7.73 -9.37
CA GLY A 333 -0.01 -6.91 -8.19
C GLY A 333 -1.19 -5.92 -8.33
N PRO A 334 -1.91 -5.68 -7.23
CA PRO A 334 -3.36 -5.43 -7.18
C PRO A 334 -4.00 -4.39 -8.11
N ASP A 335 -3.28 -3.42 -8.68
CA ASP A 335 -3.92 -2.25 -9.32
C ASP A 335 -3.37 -1.83 -10.70
N MET A 336 -2.63 -2.68 -11.42
CA MET A 336 -2.36 -2.37 -12.85
C MET A 336 -3.51 -2.76 -13.76
N VAL A 337 -4.42 -3.60 -13.29
CA VAL A 337 -5.76 -3.67 -13.85
C VAL A 337 -6.57 -2.61 -13.11
N LEU A 338 -6.34 -1.34 -13.44
CA LEU A 338 -7.44 -0.37 -13.42
C LEU A 338 -8.62 -1.13 -14.04
N ASN A 339 -9.74 -1.26 -13.35
CA ASN A 339 -10.97 -1.89 -13.87
C ASN A 339 -11.51 -1.07 -15.06
N LEU A 340 -10.73 -0.97 -16.13
CA LEU A 340 -11.11 -0.52 -17.46
C LEU A 340 -11.87 -1.72 -18.04
N ALA A 341 -13.07 -1.95 -17.52
CA ALA A 341 -14.06 -2.64 -18.31
C ALA A 341 -14.29 -1.76 -19.55
N PRO A 342 -14.35 -2.33 -20.76
CA PRO A 342 -14.86 -1.57 -21.90
C PRO A 342 -16.28 -1.08 -21.55
N PRO A 343 -16.72 0.08 -22.10
CA PRO A 343 -18.11 0.47 -21.99
C PRO A 343 -18.97 -0.71 -22.45
N ALA A 344 -19.97 -1.08 -21.64
CA ALA A 344 -20.96 -2.06 -22.07
C ALA A 344 -21.61 -1.54 -23.35
N GLU A 345 -21.60 -2.37 -24.40
CA GLU A 345 -22.30 -2.11 -25.67
C GLU A 345 -23.80 -1.94 -25.46
#